data_AF-A0A9C9FYN8-F1
#
_entry.id   AF-A0A9C9FYN8-F1
#
_cell.length_a   1.000
_cell.length_b   1.000
_cell.length_c   1.000
_cell.angle_alpha   90.00
_cell.angle_beta   90.00
_cell.angle_gamma   90.00
#
_symmetry.space_group_name_H-M   'P 1'
#
loop_
_entity.id
_entity.type
_entity.pdbx_description
1 polymer ?
#
loop_
_entity_poly.entity_id
_entity_poly.type
_entity_poly.pdbx_seq_one_letter_code
_entity_poly.pdbx_strand_id
1 'polypeptide(L)'
;MMGHGYGMQPGQFIEGRLAFLKAELGITKSQKEAWDKFSGFARAQAEALKSEIQQRQAKWQKKAHNNTGDQANKSPLDHMQARISHMQERTARMQAKLDAMKNLYTALTPEQQVKAKSLLGRHLM
;
A
#
# COMPACT_ATOMS: atom_id res chain seq x y z
N MET A 1 29.47 7.83 1.08
CA MET A 1 28.98 6.73 0.22
C MET A 1 27.53 6.43 0.62
N MET A 2 26.55 6.91 -0.15
CA MET A 2 25.13 6.63 0.11
C MET A 2 24.76 5.32 -0.58
N GLY A 3 24.61 4.25 0.21
CA GLY A 3 24.16 2.94 -0.25
C GLY A 3 22.78 3.08 -0.89
N HIS A 4 22.71 2.85 -2.20
CA HIS A 4 21.46 2.62 -2.90
C HIS A 4 20.87 1.34 -2.34
N GLY A 5 20.02 1.48 -1.32
CA GLY A 5 19.19 0.40 -0.86
C GLY A 5 18.29 -0.02 -2.02
N TYR A 6 18.72 -1.04 -2.76
CA TYR A 6 17.83 -1.96 -3.48
C TYR A 6 16.96 -2.71 -2.45
N GLY A 7 16.26 -1.97 -1.59
CA GLY A 7 15.18 -2.52 -0.81
C GLY A 7 14.12 -2.98 -1.79
N MET A 8 13.68 -4.23 -1.64
CA MET A 8 12.52 -4.80 -2.34
C MET A 8 11.47 -3.72 -2.58
N GLN A 9 11.14 -3.42 -3.85
CA GLN A 9 10.14 -2.40 -4.11
C GLN A 9 8.81 -2.88 -3.54
N PRO A 10 8.18 -2.10 -2.62
CA PRO A 10 6.92 -2.51 -2.06
C PRO A 10 5.88 -2.63 -3.18
N GLY A 11 5.26 -3.80 -3.31
CA GLY A 11 4.33 -4.16 -4.40
C GLY A 11 4.87 -5.17 -5.42
N GLN A 12 6.19 -5.36 -5.53
CA GLN A 12 6.81 -6.21 -6.58
C GLN A 12 6.37 -7.69 -6.55
N PHE A 13 6.01 -8.21 -5.37
CA PHE A 13 5.60 -9.61 -5.19
C PHE A 13 4.15 -9.73 -4.69
N ILE A 14 3.27 -8.82 -5.14
CA ILE A 14 1.88 -8.80 -4.65
C ILE A 14 1.15 -10.13 -4.93
N GLU A 15 1.31 -10.72 -6.11
CA GLU A 15 0.66 -12.01 -6.44
C GLU A 15 1.18 -13.15 -5.56
N GLY A 16 2.49 -13.22 -5.30
CA GLY A 16 3.06 -14.23 -4.42
C GLY A 16 2.55 -14.12 -2.99
N ARG A 17 2.46 -12.89 -2.46
CA ARG A 17 1.89 -12.62 -1.14
C ARG A 17 0.40 -12.98 -1.07
N LEU A 18 -0.36 -12.66 -2.11
CA LEU A 18 -1.79 -13.01 -2.20
C LEU A 18 -1.98 -14.53 -2.29
N ALA A 19 -1.18 -15.23 -3.09
CA ALA A 19 -1.24 -16.69 -3.21
C ALA A 19 -0.92 -17.36 -1.87
N PHE A 20 0.14 -16.91 -1.19
CA PHE A 20 0.51 -17.36 0.15
C PHE A 20 -0.63 -17.14 1.16
N LEU A 21 -1.16 -15.91 1.27
CA LEU A 21 -2.25 -15.61 2.19
C LEU A 21 -3.50 -16.44 1.89
N LYS A 22 -3.85 -16.65 0.61
CA LYS A 22 -4.99 -17.48 0.22
C LYS A 22 -4.84 -18.93 0.69
N ALA A 23 -3.64 -19.49 0.52
CA ALA A 23 -3.33 -20.86 0.90
C ALA A 23 -3.32 -21.04 2.43
N GLU A 24 -2.63 -20.16 3.14
CA GLU A 24 -2.50 -20.21 4.60
C GLU A 24 -3.84 -20.01 5.32
N LEU A 25 -4.66 -19.06 4.84
CA LEU A 25 -6.00 -18.85 5.34
C LEU A 25 -6.96 -19.98 4.93
N GLY A 26 -6.59 -20.80 3.93
CA GLY A 26 -7.45 -21.88 3.43
C GLY A 26 -8.78 -21.35 2.90
N ILE A 27 -8.74 -20.28 2.08
CA ILE A 27 -9.95 -19.62 1.56
C ILE A 27 -10.84 -20.64 0.82
N THR A 28 -12.10 -20.74 1.24
CA THR A 28 -13.07 -21.69 0.68
C THR A 28 -13.82 -21.11 -0.53
N LYS A 29 -14.63 -21.95 -1.19
CA LYS A 29 -15.49 -21.50 -2.30
C LYS A 29 -16.51 -20.44 -1.86
N SER A 30 -17.10 -20.57 -0.66
CA SER A 30 -18.06 -19.59 -0.14
C SER A 30 -17.42 -18.24 0.21
N GLN A 31 -16.11 -18.22 0.44
CA GLN A 31 -15.34 -17.01 0.76
C GLN A 31 -14.70 -16.35 -0.46
N LYS A 32 -14.88 -16.93 -1.65
CA LYS A 32 -14.23 -16.49 -2.88
C LYS A 32 -14.52 -15.02 -3.20
N GLU A 33 -15.77 -14.58 -3.04
CA GLU A 33 -16.13 -13.19 -3.35
C GLU A 33 -15.43 -12.18 -2.43
N ALA A 34 -15.40 -12.46 -1.12
CA ALA A 34 -14.72 -11.61 -0.14
C ALA A 34 -13.21 -11.57 -0.40
N TRP A 35 -12.62 -12.71 -0.76
CA TRP A 35 -11.22 -12.82 -1.16
C TRP A 35 -10.92 -12.04 -2.44
N ASP A 36 -11.76 -12.15 -3.48
CA ASP A 36 -11.55 -11.48 -4.75
C ASP A 36 -11.58 -9.96 -4.57
N LYS A 37 -12.51 -9.43 -3.76
CA LYS A 37 -12.56 -7.99 -3.40
C LYS A 37 -11.29 -7.54 -2.69
N PHE A 38 -10.85 -8.28 -1.67
CA PHE A 38 -9.61 -7.97 -0.94
C PHE A 38 -8.37 -8.02 -1.86
N SER A 39 -8.24 -9.07 -2.66
CA SER A 39 -7.09 -9.25 -3.55
C SER A 39 -7.06 -8.21 -4.68
N GLY A 40 -8.23 -7.82 -5.20
CA GLY A 40 -8.37 -6.72 -6.16
C GLY A 40 -7.91 -5.38 -5.58
N PHE A 41 -8.35 -5.05 -4.36
CA PHE A 41 -7.87 -3.87 -3.64
C PHE A 41 -6.35 -3.90 -3.44
N ALA A 42 -5.81 -5.03 -2.99
CA ALA A 42 -4.37 -5.17 -2.74
C ALA A 42 -3.52 -4.99 -4.02
N ARG A 43 -3.99 -5.49 -5.16
CA ARG A 43 -3.36 -5.27 -6.48
C ARG A 43 -3.40 -3.80 -6.89
N ALA A 44 -4.55 -3.15 -6.76
CA ALA A 44 -4.69 -1.73 -7.10
C ALA A 44 -3.74 -0.86 -6.26
N GLN A 45 -3.59 -1.18 -4.97
CA GLN A 45 -2.64 -0.50 -4.09
C GLN A 45 -1.18 -0.75 -4.50
N ALA A 46 -0.83 -1.97 -4.92
CA ALA A 46 0.51 -2.28 -5.39
C ALA A 46 0.87 -1.51 -6.67
N GLU A 47 -0.05 -1.41 -7.63
CA GLU A 47 0.15 -0.62 -8.86
C GLU A 47 0.23 0.88 -8.57
N ALA A 48 -0.61 1.40 -7.67
CA ALA A 48 -0.53 2.80 -7.24
C ALA A 48 0.85 3.13 -6.63
N LEU A 49 1.37 2.24 -5.79
CA LEU A 49 2.68 2.40 -5.16
C LEU A 49 3.82 2.32 -6.18
N LYS A 50 3.74 1.37 -7.13
CA LYS A 50 4.70 1.27 -8.25
C LYS A 50 4.71 2.55 -9.08
N SER A 51 3.55 3.08 -9.43
CA SER A 51 3.42 4.36 -10.16
C SER A 51 4.01 5.53 -9.37
N GLU A 52 3.74 5.60 -8.07
CA GLU A 52 4.31 6.65 -7.21
C GLU A 52 5.84 6.57 -7.16
N ILE A 53 6.40 5.36 -7.01
CA ILE A 53 7.85 5.14 -7.01
C ILE A 53 8.45 5.57 -8.36
N GLN A 54 7.85 5.18 -9.48
CA GLN A 54 8.31 5.55 -10.81
C GLN A 54 8.27 7.06 -11.04
N GLN A 55 7.16 7.72 -10.68
CA GLN A 55 7.03 9.18 -10.77
C GLN A 55 8.05 9.90 -9.90
N ARG A 56 8.28 9.38 -8.68
CA ARG A 56 9.29 9.92 -7.78
C ARG A 56 10.66 9.76 -8.42
N GLN A 57 11.05 8.57 -8.86
CA GLN A 57 12.33 8.33 -9.55
C GLN A 57 12.52 9.27 -10.76
N ALA A 58 11.50 9.45 -11.59
CA ALA A 58 11.55 10.38 -12.73
C ALA A 58 11.76 11.84 -12.29
N LYS A 59 11.08 12.29 -11.21
CA LYS A 59 11.29 13.64 -10.64
C LYS A 59 12.69 13.80 -10.06
N TRP A 60 13.22 12.78 -9.38
CA TRP A 60 14.58 12.79 -8.83
C TRP A 60 15.64 12.84 -9.94
N GLN A 61 15.48 12.06 -11.00
CA GLN A 61 16.36 12.13 -12.18
C GLN A 61 16.32 13.53 -12.79
N LYS A 62 15.13 14.11 -13.00
CA LYS A 62 15.02 15.49 -13.54
C LYS A 62 15.67 16.54 -12.64
N LYS A 63 15.52 16.45 -11.31
CA LYS A 63 16.17 17.37 -10.35
C LYS A 63 17.68 17.18 -10.25
N ALA A 64 18.20 15.97 -10.48
CA ALA A 64 19.64 15.75 -10.53
C ALA A 64 20.30 16.43 -11.74
N HIS A 65 19.54 16.64 -12.82
CA HIS A 65 20.01 17.29 -14.05
C HIS A 65 19.71 18.80 -14.09
N ASN A 66 18.67 19.27 -13.39
CA ASN A 66 18.30 20.67 -13.32
C ASN A 66 18.39 21.19 -11.87
N ASN A 67 19.32 22.11 -11.63
CA ASN A 67 19.49 22.81 -10.35
C ASN A 67 18.36 23.85 -10.13
N THR A 68 17.10 23.40 -10.10
CA THR A 68 15.93 24.30 -10.08
C THR A 68 15.49 24.62 -8.66
N GLY A 69 15.73 25.88 -8.26
CA GLY A 69 15.32 26.53 -7.01
C GLY A 69 13.83 26.80 -6.84
N ASP A 70 12.95 26.09 -7.54
CA ASP A 70 11.48 26.31 -7.52
C ASP A 70 10.80 25.99 -6.18
N GLN A 71 11.48 25.31 -5.24
CA GLN A 71 10.95 25.09 -3.90
C GLN A 71 11.00 26.34 -3.01
N ALA A 72 11.81 27.34 -3.38
CA ALA A 72 12.04 28.53 -2.56
C ALA A 72 10.88 29.54 -2.58
N ASN A 73 9.85 29.34 -3.42
CA ASN A 73 8.82 30.35 -3.70
C ASN A 73 7.43 30.04 -3.12
N LYS A 74 7.30 29.02 -2.25
CA LYS A 74 6.02 28.67 -1.60
C LYS A 74 5.94 29.28 -0.21
N SER A 75 4.79 29.86 0.13
CA SER A 75 4.55 30.40 1.46
C SER A 75 4.52 29.27 2.51
N PRO A 76 4.92 29.53 3.77
CA PRO A 76 4.70 28.59 4.88
C PRO A 76 3.24 28.08 4.97
N LEU A 77 2.27 28.90 4.57
CA LEU A 77 0.85 28.51 4.51
C LEU A 77 0.58 27.46 3.42
N ASP A 78 1.19 27.60 2.24
CA ASP A 78 1.05 26.63 1.14
C ASP A 78 1.64 25.26 1.53
N HIS A 79 2.76 25.27 2.26
CA HIS A 79 3.36 24.06 2.79
C HIS A 79 2.44 23.37 3.81
N MET A 80 1.81 24.14 4.70
CA MET A 80 0.85 23.59 5.66
C MET A 80 -0.38 23.00 4.97
N GLN A 81 -0.94 23.71 3.98
CA GLN A 81 -2.08 23.22 3.19
C GLN A 81 -1.74 21.92 2.46
N ALA A 82 -0.58 21.85 1.80
CA ALA A 82 -0.14 20.62 1.13
C ALA A 82 0.05 19.46 2.11
N ARG A 83 0.57 19.72 3.31
CA ARG A 83 0.71 18.71 4.36
C ARG A 83 -0.65 18.19 4.83
N ILE A 84 -1.63 19.06 5.03
CA ILE A 84 -3.00 18.67 5.41
C ILE A 84 -3.61 17.77 4.33
N SER A 85 -3.53 18.18 3.06
CA SER A 85 -4.05 17.37 1.94
C SER A 85 -3.40 15.99 1.88
N HIS A 86 -2.08 15.90 2.03
CA HIS A 86 -1.39 14.60 2.08
C HIS A 86 -1.83 13.72 3.26
N MET A 87 -2.07 14.31 4.43
CA MET A 87 -2.58 13.56 5.59
C MET A 87 -4.01 13.07 5.36
N GLN A 88 -4.87 13.88 4.76
CA GLN A 88 -6.24 13.48 4.40
C GLN A 88 -6.25 12.31 3.42
N GLU A 89 -5.45 12.37 2.35
CA GLU A 89 -5.30 11.27 1.41
C GLU A 89 -4.76 10.00 2.09
N ARG A 90 -3.78 10.14 2.99
CA ARG A 90 -3.23 9.01 3.74
C ARG A 90 -4.30 8.38 4.63
N THR A 91 -5.10 9.17 5.32
CA THR A 91 -6.23 8.68 6.13
C THR A 91 -7.27 7.96 5.26
N ALA A 92 -7.64 8.53 4.11
CA ALA A 92 -8.57 7.89 3.19
C ALA A 92 -8.06 6.51 2.70
N ARG A 93 -6.76 6.41 2.37
CA ARG A 93 -6.13 5.12 1.99
C ARG A 93 -6.15 4.11 3.15
N MET A 94 -5.90 4.55 4.39
CA MET A 94 -5.98 3.68 5.56
C MET A 94 -7.41 3.19 5.81
N GLN A 95 -8.40 4.05 5.62
CA GLN A 95 -9.81 3.69 5.75
C GLN A 95 -10.21 2.64 4.71
N ALA A 96 -9.88 2.85 3.43
CA ALA A 96 -10.16 1.89 2.36
C ALA A 96 -9.50 0.52 2.63
N LYS A 97 -8.27 0.52 3.16
CA LYS A 97 -7.59 -0.71 3.57
C LYS A 97 -8.31 -1.41 4.71
N LEU A 98 -8.74 -0.66 5.73
CA LEU A 98 -9.51 -1.20 6.85
C LEU A 98 -10.80 -1.85 6.36
N ASP A 99 -11.52 -1.21 5.45
CA ASP A 99 -12.81 -1.71 4.95
C ASP A 99 -12.63 -2.98 4.12
N ALA A 100 -11.61 -3.04 3.25
CA ALA A 100 -11.26 -4.26 2.52
C ALA A 100 -10.89 -5.42 3.45
N MET A 101 -10.15 -5.13 4.53
CA MET A 101 -9.76 -6.12 5.53
C MET A 101 -10.95 -6.60 6.38
N LYS A 102 -11.82 -5.69 6.82
CA LYS A 102 -13.04 -6.03 7.58
C LYS A 102 -13.91 -6.99 6.81
N ASN A 103 -14.16 -6.70 5.53
CA ASN A 103 -14.98 -7.56 4.68
C ASN A 103 -14.41 -8.98 4.59
N LEU A 104 -13.11 -9.12 4.34
CA LEU A 104 -12.46 -10.44 4.36
C LEU A 104 -12.59 -11.10 5.73
N TYR A 105 -12.26 -10.38 6.82
CA TYR A 105 -12.22 -10.94 8.17
C TYR A 105 -13.59 -11.44 8.65
N THR A 106 -14.67 -10.72 8.34
CA THR A 106 -16.05 -11.14 8.66
C THR A 106 -16.48 -12.39 7.91
N ALA A 107 -15.95 -12.64 6.69
CA ALA A 107 -16.25 -13.85 5.92
C ALA A 107 -15.46 -15.09 6.37
N LEU A 108 -14.39 -14.92 7.15
CA LEU A 108 -13.56 -16.01 7.66
C LEU A 108 -14.25 -16.79 8.78
N THR A 109 -13.98 -18.08 8.88
CA THR A 109 -14.38 -18.89 10.05
C THR A 109 -13.57 -18.49 11.29
N PRO A 110 -14.01 -18.84 12.51
CA PRO A 110 -13.26 -18.56 13.73
C PRO A 110 -11.79 -19.05 13.67
N GLU A 111 -11.55 -20.25 13.13
CA GLU A 111 -10.21 -20.83 12.99
C GLU A 111 -9.34 -20.02 12.02
N GLN A 112 -9.92 -19.60 10.89
CA GLN A 112 -9.22 -18.76 9.91
C GLN A 112 -8.96 -17.36 10.44
N GLN A 113 -9.85 -16.80 11.27
CA GLN A 113 -9.64 -15.52 11.93
C GLN A 113 -8.44 -15.56 12.90
N VAL A 114 -8.22 -16.68 13.60
CA VAL A 114 -7.03 -16.87 14.44
C VAL A 114 -5.75 -16.87 13.59
N LYS A 115 -5.74 -17.59 12.46
CA LYS A 115 -4.61 -17.56 11.50
C LYS A 115 -4.39 -16.15 10.96
N ALA A 116 -5.46 -15.47 10.57
CA ALA A 116 -5.42 -14.12 10.05
C ALA A 116 -4.81 -13.13 11.05
N LYS A 117 -5.09 -13.22 12.36
CA LYS A 117 -4.45 -12.38 13.39
C LYS A 117 -2.93 -12.49 13.35
N SER A 118 -2.39 -13.71 13.23
CA SER A 118 -0.95 -13.97 13.15
C SER A 118 -0.33 -13.47 11.83
N LEU A 119 -0.96 -13.80 10.71
CA LEU A 119 -0.44 -13.49 9.36
C LEU A 119 -0.54 -12.01 9.01
N LEU A 120 -1.66 -11.38 9.35
CA LEU A 120 -1.89 -9.97 9.08
C LEU A 120 -1.13 -9.10 10.08
N GLY A 121 -1.03 -9.50 11.36
CA GLY A 121 -0.23 -8.77 12.35
C GLY A 121 1.26 -8.69 12.02
N ARG A 122 1.82 -9.72 11.38
CA ARG A 122 3.24 -9.78 10.98
C ARG A 122 3.56 -9.08 9.65
N HIS A 123 2.56 -8.84 8.80
CA HIS A 123 2.74 -8.23 7.47
C HIS A 123 2.16 -6.81 7.35
N LEU A 124 1.57 -6.27 8.42
CA LEU A 124 0.97 -4.94 8.45
C LEU A 124 1.70 -3.93 9.33
N MET A 125 2.66 -4.37 10.15
CA MET A 125 3.65 -3.52 10.83
C MET A 125 4.94 -3.47 10.01
#